data_AF-A0A947UVN9-F1
#
_entry.id   AF-A0A947UVN9-F1
#
_cell.length_a   1.000
_cell.length_b   1.000
_cell.length_c   1.000
_cell.angle_alpha   90.00
_cell.angle_beta   90.00
_cell.angle_gamma   90.00
#
_symmetry.space_group_name_H-M   'P 1'
#
loop_
_entity.id
_entity.type
_entity.pdbx_description
1 polymer ?
#
loop_
_entity_poly.entity_id
_entity_poly.type
_entity_poly.pdbx_seq_one_letter_code
_entity_poly.pdbx_strand_id
1 'polypeptide(L)'
;MAQPPLTAAEMEASLHVWLETEFTYFKVEELAAELTALVRDEQDFILGWIRRIASTHITLAWQFGRRAPALLPRMERRLLEAWAVHTCDVFDRTGLQNALRVMEQVDTFDEDQHRHDAAGALFEDIAPVLGNFVCGLSGRRLRLEEGDAAWTDGERIVLPPLIAALPNLDDNFQLAKITVALLWAQTRYGSLRVDHAVVAAGYADPERALTRLHALETLRLTARIARELPGLHREMQRLRAQLDPKLPPTWQRFETVLAAEKATIDDSLALLGAAYNEADCPQWSDQGCLRPDAIAAARAARLDKEKARLRIKLAELLDEHAAAQPDPQAAAETPSELEVTPRDENGQLGFDITLDDAPIAPPDGVRQLLTSVYLDFGEIPPEYLVPAGDGEYDPNRVFDQPDDPDAVWQGTYHEHGAELYPEWDHGRQHYRKNWCVMREKTVTPVHDSFYRDTLAKHAGVVKHLRRKFEALRDENRLDKRQTQGDEIDLDALIEALADARDGREMSDRLFVRL
;
A
#
# COMPACT_ATOMS: atom_id res chain seq x y z
N MET A 1 -23.17 -31.71 -14.41
CA MET A 1 -23.41 -31.75 -15.87
C MET A 1 -23.10 -30.36 -16.41
N ALA A 2 -22.29 -30.24 -17.46
CA ALA A 2 -22.01 -28.93 -18.06
C ALA A 2 -23.31 -28.37 -18.65
N GLN A 3 -23.64 -27.11 -18.33
CA GLN A 3 -24.82 -26.44 -18.90
C GLN A 3 -24.62 -26.26 -20.42
N PRO A 4 -25.70 -26.34 -21.22
CA PRO A 4 -25.61 -26.05 -22.64
C PRO A 4 -25.24 -24.58 -22.88
N PRO A 5 -24.51 -24.24 -23.97
CA PRO A 5 -24.29 -22.86 -24.40
C PRO A 5 -25.61 -22.10 -24.57
N LEU A 6 -25.61 -20.81 -24.28
CA LEU A 6 -26.75 -19.94 -24.54
C LEU A 6 -26.95 -19.73 -26.02
N THR A 7 -28.21 -19.58 -26.39
CA THR A 7 -28.60 -19.12 -27.73
C THR A 7 -28.39 -17.61 -27.85
N ALA A 8 -28.26 -17.11 -29.08
CA ALA A 8 -28.19 -15.67 -29.35
C ALA A 8 -29.37 -14.93 -28.73
N ALA A 9 -30.60 -15.44 -28.89
CA ALA A 9 -31.81 -14.81 -28.37
C ALA A 9 -31.82 -14.67 -26.83
N GLU A 10 -31.30 -15.67 -26.09
CA GLU A 10 -31.18 -15.59 -24.63
C GLU A 10 -30.16 -14.54 -24.19
N MET A 11 -29.04 -14.43 -24.93
CA MET A 11 -28.02 -13.42 -24.68
C MET A 11 -28.51 -12.02 -25.04
N GLU A 12 -29.16 -11.83 -26.19
CA GLU A 12 -29.77 -10.57 -26.63
C GLU A 12 -30.75 -10.04 -25.59
N ALA A 13 -31.67 -10.88 -25.12
CA ALA A 13 -32.64 -10.49 -24.10
C ALA A 13 -31.95 -9.97 -22.82
N SER A 14 -30.85 -10.60 -22.42
CA SER A 14 -30.06 -10.18 -21.25
C SER A 14 -29.32 -8.87 -21.51
N LEU A 15 -28.68 -8.74 -22.67
CA LEU A 15 -27.90 -7.56 -23.08
C LEU A 15 -28.79 -6.32 -23.26
N HIS A 16 -30.01 -6.47 -23.80
CA HIS A 16 -30.98 -5.39 -23.92
C HIS A 16 -31.30 -4.76 -22.55
N VAL A 17 -31.48 -5.60 -21.54
CA VAL A 17 -31.77 -5.17 -20.16
C VAL A 17 -30.55 -4.52 -19.52
N TRP A 18 -29.38 -5.15 -19.60
CA TRP A 18 -28.19 -4.64 -18.90
C TRP A 18 -27.59 -3.39 -19.54
N LEU A 19 -27.66 -3.26 -20.87
CA LEU A 19 -27.08 -2.13 -21.61
C LEU A 19 -28.10 -1.04 -21.94
N GLU A 20 -29.31 -1.14 -21.37
CA GLU A 20 -30.39 -0.16 -21.52
C GLU A 20 -30.58 0.30 -22.97
N THR A 21 -30.67 -0.67 -23.89
CA THR A 21 -30.64 -0.40 -25.35
C THR A 21 -31.79 0.46 -25.85
N GLU A 22 -32.84 0.64 -25.04
CA GLU A 22 -33.91 1.59 -25.33
C GLU A 22 -33.41 3.06 -25.38
N PHE A 23 -32.27 3.33 -24.73
CA PHE A 23 -31.65 4.65 -24.63
C PHE A 23 -30.27 4.72 -25.29
N THR A 24 -29.82 3.65 -25.96
CA THR A 24 -28.53 3.59 -26.65
C THR A 24 -28.68 3.09 -28.08
N TYR A 25 -27.64 3.24 -28.89
CA TYR A 25 -27.57 2.70 -30.25
C TYR A 25 -26.69 1.44 -30.32
N PHE A 26 -26.56 0.73 -29.19
CA PHE A 26 -25.75 -0.48 -29.11
C PHE A 26 -26.45 -1.63 -29.83
N LYS A 27 -25.75 -2.20 -30.80
CA LYS A 27 -26.22 -3.34 -31.60
C LYS A 27 -25.95 -4.65 -30.87
N VAL A 28 -26.71 -4.90 -29.82
CA VAL A 28 -26.51 -6.08 -28.96
C VAL A 28 -26.76 -7.41 -29.69
N GLU A 29 -27.51 -7.38 -30.79
CA GLU A 29 -27.69 -8.50 -31.72
C GLU A 29 -26.38 -8.94 -32.39
N GLU A 30 -25.53 -7.98 -32.78
CA GLU A 30 -24.21 -8.28 -33.36
C GLU A 30 -23.29 -8.90 -32.30
N LEU A 31 -23.31 -8.35 -31.08
CA LEU A 31 -22.53 -8.87 -29.96
C LEU A 31 -22.99 -10.28 -29.54
N ALA A 32 -24.29 -10.51 -29.41
CA ALA A 32 -24.83 -11.81 -29.04
C ALA A 32 -24.49 -12.87 -30.09
N ALA A 33 -24.55 -12.53 -31.38
CA ALA A 33 -24.13 -13.41 -32.46
C ALA A 33 -22.64 -13.78 -32.34
N GLU A 34 -21.76 -12.81 -32.05
CA GLU A 34 -20.34 -13.07 -31.81
C GLU A 34 -20.11 -14.03 -30.62
N LEU A 35 -20.85 -13.86 -29.52
CA LEU A 35 -20.73 -14.71 -28.32
C LEU A 35 -21.24 -16.15 -28.52
N THR A 36 -22.05 -16.44 -29.55
CA THR A 36 -22.53 -17.81 -29.80
C THR A 36 -21.41 -18.79 -30.16
N ALA A 37 -20.26 -18.30 -30.65
CA ALA A 37 -19.11 -19.11 -30.98
C ALA A 37 -18.33 -19.61 -29.76
N LEU A 38 -18.54 -18.99 -28.59
CA LEU A 38 -17.84 -19.30 -27.35
C LEU A 38 -18.46 -20.48 -26.61
N VAL A 39 -17.67 -21.17 -25.79
CA VAL A 39 -18.23 -22.23 -24.93
C VAL A 39 -19.04 -21.62 -23.77
N ARG A 40 -19.96 -22.39 -23.19
CA ARG A 40 -20.87 -21.91 -22.12
C ARG A 40 -20.16 -21.15 -21.01
N ASP A 41 -19.03 -21.67 -20.56
CA ASP A 41 -18.24 -21.09 -19.47
C ASP A 41 -17.62 -19.72 -19.85
N GLU A 42 -17.23 -19.53 -21.11
CA GLU A 42 -16.73 -18.26 -21.64
C GLU A 42 -17.86 -17.25 -21.85
N GLN A 43 -19.03 -17.72 -22.30
CA GLN A 43 -20.23 -16.90 -22.39
C GLN A 43 -20.63 -16.36 -21.03
N ASP A 44 -20.70 -17.23 -20.01
CA ASP A 44 -21.03 -16.84 -18.64
C ASP A 44 -20.01 -15.85 -18.07
N PHE A 45 -18.73 -16.06 -18.35
CA PHE A 45 -17.67 -15.14 -17.95
C PHE A 45 -17.87 -13.73 -18.55
N ILE A 46 -17.99 -13.63 -19.88
CA ILE A 46 -18.12 -12.33 -20.55
C ILE A 46 -19.44 -11.65 -20.18
N LEU A 47 -20.56 -12.37 -20.20
CA LEU A 47 -21.88 -11.82 -19.85
C LEU A 47 -21.93 -11.38 -18.38
N GLY A 48 -21.30 -12.14 -17.48
CA GLY A 48 -21.15 -11.78 -16.07
C GLY A 48 -20.42 -10.46 -15.91
N TRP A 49 -19.32 -10.26 -16.63
CA TRP A 49 -18.56 -9.01 -16.62
C TRP A 49 -19.29 -7.84 -17.27
N ILE A 50 -19.95 -8.04 -18.41
CA ILE A 50 -20.82 -7.02 -19.02
C ILE A 50 -21.86 -6.54 -18.01
N ARG A 51 -22.54 -7.47 -17.34
CA ARG A 51 -23.55 -7.14 -16.32
C ARG A 51 -22.96 -6.35 -15.15
N ARG A 52 -21.80 -6.75 -14.63
CA ARG A 52 -21.12 -6.05 -13.52
C ARG A 52 -20.69 -4.64 -13.92
N ILE A 53 -20.01 -4.49 -15.06
CA ILE A 53 -19.55 -3.18 -15.55
C ILE A 53 -20.75 -2.29 -15.87
N ALA A 54 -21.85 -2.85 -16.39
CA ALA A 54 -23.05 -2.07 -16.72
C ALA A 54 -23.69 -1.42 -15.49
N SER A 55 -23.53 -2.04 -14.31
CA SER A 55 -23.96 -1.42 -13.05
C SER A 55 -23.15 -0.17 -12.66
N THR A 56 -21.96 -0.01 -13.24
CA THR A 56 -21.11 1.19 -13.11
C THR A 56 -21.34 2.15 -14.27
N HIS A 57 -21.16 1.70 -15.52
CA HIS A 57 -21.34 2.52 -16.72
C HIS A 57 -21.60 1.67 -17.99
N ILE A 58 -22.77 1.89 -18.63
CA ILE A 58 -23.23 1.09 -19.79
C ILE A 58 -22.27 1.15 -21.00
N THR A 59 -21.65 2.30 -21.28
CA THR A 59 -20.71 2.41 -22.41
C THR A 59 -19.43 1.59 -22.19
N LEU A 60 -18.94 1.51 -20.94
CA LEU A 60 -17.77 0.70 -20.64
C LEU A 60 -18.12 -0.78 -20.77
N ALA A 61 -19.30 -1.18 -20.31
CA ALA A 61 -19.78 -2.56 -20.45
C ALA A 61 -19.90 -2.98 -21.94
N TRP A 62 -20.41 -2.10 -22.79
CA TRP A 62 -20.44 -2.30 -24.23
C TRP A 62 -19.05 -2.44 -24.83
N GLN A 63 -18.13 -1.53 -24.49
CA GLN A 63 -16.76 -1.53 -25.02
C GLN A 63 -15.95 -2.75 -24.55
N PHE A 64 -16.16 -3.23 -23.32
CA PHE A 64 -15.65 -4.50 -22.83
C PHE A 64 -16.21 -5.66 -23.64
N GLY A 65 -17.54 -5.74 -23.79
CA GLY A 65 -18.21 -6.83 -24.51
C GLY A 65 -17.75 -6.97 -25.96
N ARG A 66 -17.48 -5.86 -26.64
CA ARG A 66 -16.96 -5.85 -28.02
C ARG A 66 -15.52 -6.34 -28.17
N ARG A 67 -14.72 -6.31 -27.10
CA ARG A 67 -13.28 -6.65 -27.14
C ARG A 67 -12.97 -7.99 -26.49
N ALA A 68 -13.61 -8.27 -25.36
CA ALA A 68 -13.36 -9.46 -24.55
C ALA A 68 -13.36 -10.78 -25.36
N PRO A 69 -14.29 -11.02 -26.32
CA PRO A 69 -14.30 -12.26 -27.09
C PRO A 69 -13.02 -12.49 -27.90
N ALA A 70 -12.44 -11.43 -28.48
CA ALA A 70 -11.22 -11.52 -29.25
C ALA A 70 -9.96 -11.63 -28.38
N LEU A 71 -10.03 -11.13 -27.13
CA LEU A 71 -8.95 -11.19 -26.16
C LEU A 71 -8.91 -12.53 -25.42
N LEU A 72 -10.05 -13.18 -25.22
CA LEU A 72 -10.15 -14.40 -24.41
C LEU A 72 -9.18 -15.54 -24.82
N PRO A 73 -8.89 -15.76 -26.13
CA PRO A 73 -7.91 -16.77 -26.55
C PRO A 73 -6.45 -16.40 -26.28
N ARG A 74 -6.15 -15.10 -26.13
CA ARG A 74 -4.79 -14.55 -25.99
C ARG A 74 -4.46 -14.00 -24.61
N MET A 75 -5.48 -13.78 -23.80
CA MET A 75 -5.42 -13.08 -22.52
C MET A 75 -6.13 -13.92 -21.46
N GLU A 76 -5.42 -14.28 -20.40
CA GLU A 76 -6.00 -15.08 -19.33
C GLU A 76 -7.19 -14.39 -18.66
N ARG A 77 -8.13 -15.18 -18.16
CA ARG A 77 -9.36 -14.66 -17.55
C ARG A 77 -9.07 -13.67 -16.43
N ARG A 78 -8.19 -14.02 -15.48
CA ARG A 78 -7.82 -13.15 -14.34
C ARG A 78 -7.33 -11.77 -14.80
N LEU A 79 -6.64 -11.71 -15.93
CA LEU A 79 -6.18 -10.46 -16.51
C LEU A 79 -7.32 -9.68 -17.17
N LEU A 80 -8.24 -10.36 -17.89
CA LEU A 80 -9.49 -9.73 -18.35
C LEU A 80 -10.28 -9.13 -17.18
N GLU A 81 -10.33 -9.83 -16.04
CA GLU A 81 -10.96 -9.33 -14.81
C GLU A 81 -10.25 -8.09 -14.28
N ALA A 82 -8.92 -8.16 -14.11
CA ALA A 82 -8.11 -7.05 -13.62
C ALA A 82 -8.22 -5.81 -14.53
N TRP A 83 -8.23 -6.01 -15.85
CA TRP A 83 -8.44 -4.94 -16.84
C TRP A 83 -9.83 -4.32 -16.72
N ALA A 84 -10.88 -5.12 -16.56
CA ALA A 84 -12.24 -4.63 -16.35
C ALA A 84 -12.36 -3.82 -15.05
N VAL A 85 -11.79 -4.31 -13.95
CA VAL A 85 -11.77 -3.63 -12.65
C VAL A 85 -11.00 -2.32 -12.73
N HIS A 86 -9.78 -2.35 -13.28
CA HIS A 86 -8.94 -1.17 -13.45
C HIS A 86 -9.64 -0.10 -14.29
N THR A 87 -10.34 -0.49 -15.36
CA THR A 87 -11.09 0.45 -16.19
C THR A 87 -12.21 1.13 -15.40
N CYS A 88 -12.95 0.39 -14.56
CA CYS A 88 -13.96 0.96 -13.67
C CYS A 88 -13.33 1.92 -12.64
N ASP A 89 -12.16 1.59 -12.09
CA ASP A 89 -11.46 2.46 -11.14
C ASP A 89 -10.96 3.76 -11.80
N VAL A 90 -10.44 3.68 -13.04
CA VAL A 90 -10.05 4.86 -13.82
C VAL A 90 -11.26 5.73 -14.13
N PHE A 91 -12.42 5.12 -14.42
CA PHE A 91 -13.67 5.85 -14.60
C PHE A 91 -14.09 6.60 -13.34
N ASP A 92 -14.11 5.93 -12.19
CA ASP A 92 -14.49 6.54 -10.91
C ASP A 92 -13.57 7.71 -10.54
N ARG A 93 -12.26 7.61 -10.83
CA ARG A 93 -11.25 8.63 -10.46
C ARG A 93 -11.10 9.76 -11.45
N THR A 94 -11.16 9.47 -12.74
CA THR A 94 -10.71 10.39 -13.80
C THR A 94 -11.72 10.59 -14.92
N GLY A 95 -12.88 9.93 -14.83
CA GLY A 95 -13.98 10.07 -15.76
C GLY A 95 -13.87 9.19 -17.01
N LEU A 96 -14.94 9.24 -17.82
CA LEU A 96 -15.17 8.34 -18.94
C LEU A 96 -14.09 8.37 -20.03
N GLN A 97 -13.57 9.55 -20.39
CA GLN A 97 -12.63 9.66 -21.50
C GLN A 97 -11.33 8.88 -21.25
N ASN A 98 -10.79 8.94 -20.03
CA ASN A 98 -9.58 8.21 -19.68
C ASN A 98 -9.84 6.71 -19.57
N ALA A 99 -10.99 6.32 -19.02
CA ALA A 99 -11.39 4.90 -18.98
C ALA A 99 -11.55 4.31 -20.39
N LEU A 100 -12.12 5.06 -21.34
CA LEU A 100 -12.23 4.63 -22.73
C LEU A 100 -10.86 4.46 -23.41
N ARG A 101 -9.89 5.35 -23.13
CA ARG A 101 -8.51 5.18 -23.62
C ARG A 101 -7.87 3.90 -23.10
N VAL A 102 -8.08 3.56 -21.82
CA VAL A 102 -7.63 2.28 -21.24
C VAL A 102 -8.27 1.10 -21.99
N MET A 103 -9.55 1.20 -22.36
CA MET A 103 -10.20 0.16 -23.15
C MET A 103 -9.67 0.06 -24.58
N GLU A 104 -9.27 1.16 -25.20
CA GLU A 104 -8.67 1.17 -26.55
C GLU A 104 -7.23 0.64 -26.55
N GLN A 105 -6.47 0.88 -25.48
CA GLN A 105 -5.09 0.40 -25.38
C GLN A 105 -5.00 -1.13 -25.35
N VAL A 106 -6.02 -1.84 -24.88
CA VAL A 106 -6.03 -3.31 -24.94
C VAL A 106 -6.03 -3.85 -26.37
N ASP A 107 -6.42 -3.03 -27.36
CA ASP A 107 -6.36 -3.43 -28.77
C ASP A 107 -4.89 -3.54 -29.25
N THR A 108 -3.94 -2.95 -28.51
CA THR A 108 -2.48 -3.11 -28.68
C THR A 108 -1.87 -4.21 -27.82
N PHE A 109 -2.70 -5.07 -27.20
CA PHE A 109 -2.25 -6.19 -26.39
C PHE A 109 -1.26 -7.08 -27.14
N ASP A 110 0.00 -7.05 -26.69
CA ASP A 110 1.08 -7.89 -27.19
C ASP A 110 1.18 -9.14 -26.30
N GLU A 111 0.90 -10.31 -26.88
CA GLU A 111 1.00 -11.62 -26.19
C GLU A 111 2.40 -11.84 -25.58
N ASP A 112 3.45 -11.30 -26.18
CA ASP A 112 4.81 -11.43 -25.67
C ASP A 112 5.05 -10.53 -24.45
N GLN A 113 4.38 -9.37 -24.38
CA GLN A 113 4.50 -8.42 -23.27
C GLN A 113 3.65 -8.83 -22.05
N HIS A 114 2.54 -9.55 -22.27
CA HIS A 114 1.58 -9.96 -21.25
C HIS A 114 1.60 -11.47 -20.94
N ARG A 115 2.64 -12.17 -21.38
CA ARG A 115 2.78 -13.63 -21.31
C ARG A 115 2.58 -14.20 -19.90
N HIS A 116 2.91 -13.43 -18.86
CA HIS A 116 2.89 -13.90 -17.48
C HIS A 116 1.83 -13.23 -16.58
N ASP A 117 0.90 -12.47 -17.15
CA ASP A 117 -0.09 -11.71 -16.39
C ASP A 117 -1.01 -12.60 -15.52
N ALA A 118 -1.23 -13.82 -15.99
CA ALA A 118 -1.71 -14.99 -15.25
C ALA A 118 -1.20 -15.12 -13.80
N ALA A 119 0.12 -14.99 -13.71
CA ALA A 119 0.93 -15.19 -12.53
C ALA A 119 1.31 -13.84 -11.93
N GLY A 120 0.72 -12.73 -12.38
CA GLY A 120 1.08 -11.41 -11.91
C GLY A 120 0.66 -11.16 -10.46
N ALA A 121 1.48 -10.36 -9.78
CA ALA A 121 1.20 -9.83 -8.45
C ALA A 121 0.35 -8.56 -8.60
N LEU A 122 -0.92 -8.63 -8.18
CA LEU A 122 -1.83 -7.49 -8.19
C LEU A 122 -1.52 -6.55 -7.03
N PHE A 123 -1.58 -5.24 -7.28
CA PHE A 123 -1.35 -4.22 -6.25
C PHE A 123 -2.19 -4.46 -5.00
N GLU A 124 -3.48 -4.76 -5.15
CA GLU A 124 -4.42 -4.95 -4.03
C GLU A 124 -4.01 -6.11 -3.11
N ASP A 125 -3.44 -7.18 -3.68
CA ASP A 125 -2.99 -8.36 -2.94
C ASP A 125 -1.69 -8.07 -2.16
N ILE A 126 -0.79 -7.31 -2.78
CA ILE A 126 0.57 -7.10 -2.25
C ILE A 126 0.69 -5.87 -1.36
N ALA A 127 -0.11 -4.83 -1.58
CA ALA A 127 0.02 -3.54 -0.91
C ALA A 127 -0.08 -3.62 0.63
N PRO A 128 -1.00 -4.41 1.25
CA PRO A 128 -1.04 -4.53 2.71
C PRO A 128 0.23 -5.16 3.30
N VAL A 129 0.79 -6.16 2.61
CA VAL A 129 2.00 -6.86 3.05
C VAL A 129 3.23 -5.98 2.84
N LEU A 130 3.36 -5.37 1.65
CA LEU A 130 4.49 -4.51 1.31
C LEU A 130 4.47 -3.19 2.08
N GLY A 131 3.29 -2.67 2.42
CA GLY A 131 3.15 -1.50 3.28
C GLY A 131 3.73 -1.71 4.68
N ASN A 132 3.43 -2.86 5.30
CA ASN A 132 4.04 -3.25 6.58
C ASN A 132 5.55 -3.46 6.47
N PHE A 133 6.00 -4.09 5.38
CA PHE A 133 7.41 -4.29 5.10
C PHE A 133 8.18 -2.95 5.02
N VAL A 134 7.66 -1.98 4.27
CA VAL A 134 8.30 -0.64 4.16
C VAL A 134 8.23 0.11 5.47
N CYS A 135 7.10 0.06 6.19
CA CYS A 135 6.99 0.68 7.50
C CYS A 135 8.07 0.16 8.47
N GLY A 136 8.36 -1.15 8.42
CA GLY A 136 9.43 -1.78 9.19
C GLY A 136 10.84 -1.33 8.78
N LEU A 137 11.07 -1.02 7.49
CA LEU A 137 12.36 -0.53 6.99
C LEU A 137 12.60 0.96 7.28
N SER A 138 11.56 1.79 7.13
CA SER A 138 11.68 3.25 7.21
C SER A 138 11.63 3.81 8.63
N GLY A 139 11.07 3.07 9.60
CA GLY A 139 10.72 3.63 10.92
C GLY A 139 9.62 4.70 10.88
N ARG A 140 9.14 5.06 9.68
CA ARG A 140 8.00 5.93 9.39
C ARG A 140 7.09 5.27 8.35
N ARG A 141 5.81 5.66 8.31
CA ARG A 141 4.90 5.20 7.25
C ARG A 141 5.21 5.92 5.94
N LEU A 142 5.75 5.20 4.96
CA LEU A 142 5.65 5.60 3.54
C LEU A 142 4.35 5.03 2.99
N ARG A 143 3.54 5.86 2.32
CA ARG A 143 2.27 5.41 1.75
C ARG A 143 2.52 4.56 0.51
N LEU A 144 1.85 3.42 0.38
CA LEU A 144 1.82 2.66 -0.87
C LEU A 144 0.57 3.02 -1.65
N GLU A 145 0.74 3.42 -2.90
CA GLU A 145 -0.35 3.84 -3.79
C GLU A 145 -0.26 3.11 -5.13
N GLU A 146 -1.41 2.93 -5.77
CA GLU A 146 -1.49 2.42 -7.14
C GLU A 146 -1.35 3.57 -8.14
N GLY A 147 -0.55 3.36 -9.18
CA GLY A 147 -0.39 4.30 -10.28
C GLY A 147 0.05 3.62 -11.57
N ASP A 148 0.59 4.39 -12.49
CA ASP A 148 0.95 3.96 -13.84
C ASP A 148 2.31 3.24 -13.91
N ALA A 149 3.20 3.51 -12.97
CA ALA A 149 4.53 2.91 -12.92
C ALA A 149 5.05 2.83 -11.47
N ALA A 150 6.16 2.12 -11.27
CA ALA A 150 6.85 2.07 -9.99
C ALA A 150 7.76 3.29 -9.79
N TRP A 151 7.50 4.14 -8.80
CA TRP A 151 8.33 5.33 -8.49
C TRP A 151 8.10 5.82 -7.05
N THR A 152 8.93 6.76 -6.59
CA THR A 152 8.74 7.41 -5.29
C THR A 152 9.06 8.91 -5.36
N ASP A 153 8.37 9.70 -4.55
CA ASP A 153 8.69 11.10 -4.26
C ASP A 153 9.33 11.29 -2.88
N GLY A 154 9.59 10.20 -2.16
CA GLY A 154 10.12 10.20 -0.79
C GLY A 154 9.04 10.24 0.30
N GLU A 155 7.76 10.41 -0.03
CA GLU A 155 6.63 10.32 0.91
C GLU A 155 5.75 9.10 0.61
N ARG A 156 5.55 8.82 -0.67
CA ARG A 156 4.84 7.63 -1.15
C ARG A 156 5.68 6.82 -2.11
N ILE A 157 5.38 5.53 -2.14
CA ILE A 157 5.83 4.58 -3.14
C ILE A 157 4.62 4.24 -3.98
N VAL A 158 4.69 4.58 -5.26
CA VAL A 158 3.67 4.24 -6.24
C VAL A 158 4.09 2.99 -6.96
N LEU A 159 3.18 2.04 -7.15
CA LEU A 159 3.39 0.79 -7.88
C LEU A 159 2.35 0.66 -9.00
N PRO A 160 2.68 -0.05 -10.10
CA PRO A 160 1.70 -0.37 -11.12
C PRO A 160 0.61 -1.32 -10.56
N PRO A 161 -0.58 -1.37 -11.20
CA PRO A 161 -1.66 -2.27 -10.78
C PRO A 161 -1.28 -3.75 -10.84
N LEU A 162 -0.33 -4.11 -11.70
CA LEU A 162 0.11 -5.48 -11.94
C LEU A 162 1.63 -5.51 -12.14
N ILE A 163 2.29 -6.46 -11.47
CA ILE A 163 3.70 -6.82 -11.73
C ILE A 163 3.71 -8.27 -12.21
N ALA A 164 4.04 -8.47 -13.48
CA ALA A 164 3.93 -9.77 -14.15
C ALA A 164 5.13 -10.07 -15.07
N ALA A 165 6.35 -9.81 -14.60
CA ALA A 165 7.54 -10.09 -15.42
C ALA A 165 7.87 -11.60 -15.49
N LEU A 166 7.45 -12.38 -14.49
CA LEU A 166 7.89 -13.77 -14.27
C LEU A 166 6.71 -14.76 -14.33
N PRO A 167 6.93 -16.04 -14.69
CA PRO A 167 5.85 -17.02 -14.88
C PRO A 167 5.21 -17.53 -13.59
N ASN A 168 5.67 -17.10 -12.41
CA ASN A 168 5.13 -17.49 -11.11
C ASN A 168 4.80 -16.25 -10.25
N LEU A 169 3.68 -16.33 -9.55
CA LEU A 169 3.19 -15.33 -8.59
C LEU A 169 4.19 -15.07 -7.47
N ASP A 170 4.81 -16.09 -6.90
CA ASP A 170 5.78 -15.90 -5.82
C ASP A 170 6.96 -15.04 -6.27
N ASP A 171 7.43 -15.28 -7.50
CA ASP A 171 8.56 -14.57 -8.10
C ASP A 171 8.18 -13.13 -8.47
N ASN A 172 6.96 -12.89 -8.98
CA ASN A 172 6.42 -11.55 -9.19
C ASN A 172 6.20 -10.77 -7.89
N PHE A 173 5.78 -11.45 -6.82
CA PHE A 173 5.70 -10.86 -5.49
C PHE A 173 7.08 -10.47 -4.96
N GLN A 174 8.09 -11.34 -5.12
CA GLN A 174 9.47 -10.99 -4.77
C GLN A 174 9.99 -9.82 -5.59
N LEU A 175 9.71 -9.78 -6.90
CA LEU A 175 10.07 -8.65 -7.76
C LEU A 175 9.45 -7.35 -7.24
N ALA A 176 8.16 -7.34 -6.92
CA ALA A 176 7.49 -6.18 -6.32
C ALA A 176 8.15 -5.74 -5.00
N LYS A 177 8.49 -6.70 -4.13
CA LYS A 177 9.16 -6.44 -2.86
C LYS A 177 10.55 -5.81 -3.06
N ILE A 178 11.30 -6.28 -4.05
CA ILE A 178 12.62 -5.75 -4.40
C ILE A 178 12.49 -4.33 -4.97
N THR A 179 11.55 -4.09 -5.88
CA THR A 179 11.26 -2.76 -6.42
C THR A 179 10.94 -1.77 -5.31
N VAL A 180 10.05 -2.15 -4.39
CA VAL A 180 9.70 -1.35 -3.21
C VAL A 180 10.92 -1.06 -2.34
N ALA A 181 11.81 -2.03 -2.12
CA ALA A 181 13.03 -1.83 -1.35
C ALA A 181 14.01 -0.88 -2.05
N LEU A 182 14.12 -0.91 -3.39
CA LEU A 182 14.94 0.04 -4.13
C LEU A 182 14.37 1.47 -4.06
N LEU A 183 13.06 1.63 -4.20
CA LEU A 183 12.40 2.94 -4.07
C LEU A 183 12.54 3.50 -2.65
N TRP A 184 12.38 2.66 -1.63
CA TRP A 184 12.73 3.01 -0.25
C TRP A 184 14.19 3.45 -0.11
N ALA A 185 15.12 2.68 -0.69
CA ALA A 185 16.55 2.94 -0.62
C ALA A 185 16.92 4.29 -1.27
N GLN A 186 16.20 4.73 -2.31
CA GLN A 186 16.41 6.05 -2.91
C GLN A 186 16.24 7.16 -1.88
N THR A 187 15.22 7.05 -1.03
CA THR A 187 14.95 7.96 0.07
C THR A 187 16.00 7.81 1.17
N ARG A 188 16.24 6.57 1.62
CA ARG A 188 17.12 6.25 2.76
C ARG A 188 18.57 6.68 2.57
N TYR A 189 19.09 6.52 1.37
CA TYR A 189 20.50 6.74 1.05
C TYR A 189 20.73 7.97 0.16
N GLY A 190 19.79 8.92 0.20
CA GLY A 190 20.02 10.30 -0.25
C GLY A 190 19.94 10.56 -1.75
N SER A 191 19.46 9.59 -2.54
CA SER A 191 19.31 9.76 -4.00
C SER A 191 18.34 10.89 -4.35
N LEU A 192 17.33 11.11 -3.51
CA LEU A 192 16.31 12.16 -3.70
C LEU A 192 16.76 13.56 -3.23
N ARG A 193 17.95 13.70 -2.64
CA ARG A 193 18.41 14.97 -2.05
C ARG A 193 18.94 15.97 -3.06
N VAL A 194 19.27 15.51 -4.26
CA VAL A 194 19.84 16.35 -5.32
C VAL A 194 18.76 17.10 -6.08
N ASP A 195 19.11 18.27 -6.58
CA ASP A 195 18.28 18.98 -7.55
C ASP A 195 18.49 18.37 -8.93
N HIS A 196 17.65 17.39 -9.25
CA HIS A 196 17.67 16.65 -10.50
C HIS A 196 17.51 17.58 -11.72
N ALA A 197 16.75 18.67 -11.61
CA ALA A 197 16.58 19.63 -12.70
C ALA A 197 17.88 20.38 -12.99
N VAL A 198 18.58 20.82 -11.93
CA VAL A 198 19.90 21.46 -12.05
C VAL A 198 20.94 20.48 -12.62
N VAL A 199 20.95 19.23 -12.14
CA VAL A 199 21.84 18.19 -12.68
C VAL A 199 21.58 17.96 -14.17
N ALA A 200 20.31 17.79 -14.56
CA ALA A 200 19.93 17.52 -15.94
C ALA A 200 20.22 18.72 -16.87
N ALA A 201 20.06 19.95 -16.40
CA ALA A 201 20.37 21.17 -17.15
C ALA A 201 21.87 21.32 -17.49
N GLY A 202 22.74 20.60 -16.80
CA GLY A 202 24.18 20.55 -17.08
C GLY A 202 24.56 19.76 -18.33
N TYR A 203 23.61 19.05 -18.97
CA TYR A 203 23.85 18.16 -20.10
C TYR A 203 23.02 18.55 -21.33
N ALA A 204 23.53 18.21 -22.52
CA ALA A 204 22.87 18.54 -23.79
C ALA A 204 21.53 17.79 -23.97
N ASP A 205 21.41 16.61 -23.37
CA ASP A 205 20.20 15.78 -23.34
C ASP A 205 19.86 15.49 -21.87
N PRO A 206 18.92 16.25 -21.28
CA PRO A 206 18.51 16.11 -19.89
C PRO A 206 17.96 14.72 -19.54
N GLU A 207 17.14 14.13 -20.42
CA GLU A 207 16.52 12.81 -20.18
C GLU A 207 17.57 11.71 -20.16
N ARG A 208 18.54 11.78 -21.08
CA ARG A 208 19.69 10.87 -21.07
C ARG A 208 20.49 11.00 -19.77
N ALA A 209 20.77 12.21 -19.30
CA ALA A 209 21.49 12.41 -18.05
C ALA A 209 20.75 11.80 -16.85
N LEU A 210 19.45 12.04 -16.74
CA LEU A 210 18.63 11.47 -15.66
C LEU A 210 18.56 9.93 -15.73
N THR A 211 18.43 9.37 -16.93
CA THR A 211 18.45 7.90 -17.13
C THR A 211 19.77 7.29 -16.65
N ARG A 212 20.90 7.95 -16.96
CA ARG A 212 22.23 7.49 -16.55
C ARG A 212 22.45 7.64 -15.05
N LEU A 213 21.99 8.74 -14.46
CA LEU A 213 22.03 8.94 -13.02
C LEU A 213 21.21 7.87 -12.29
N HIS A 214 20.00 7.58 -12.75
CA HIS A 214 19.14 6.54 -12.18
C HIS A 214 19.79 5.15 -12.22
N ALA A 215 20.48 4.83 -13.31
CA ALA A 215 21.20 3.55 -13.43
C ALA A 215 22.41 3.48 -12.48
N LEU A 216 23.18 4.57 -12.34
CA LEU A 216 24.26 4.65 -11.34
C LEU A 216 23.72 4.50 -9.92
N GLU A 217 22.63 5.19 -9.61
CA GLU A 217 21.98 5.07 -8.30
C GLU A 217 21.45 3.67 -8.07
N THR A 218 20.92 2.99 -9.08
CA THR A 218 20.49 1.60 -8.94
C THR A 218 21.65 0.69 -8.56
N LEU A 219 22.86 0.88 -9.11
CA LEU A 219 24.06 0.14 -8.70
C LEU A 219 24.45 0.45 -7.25
N ARG A 220 24.51 1.73 -6.88
CA ARG A 220 24.88 2.17 -5.52
C ARG A 220 23.90 1.62 -4.48
N LEU A 221 22.60 1.72 -4.75
CA LEU A 221 21.54 1.25 -3.87
C LEU A 221 21.48 -0.27 -3.80
N THR A 222 21.76 -0.99 -4.91
CA THR A 222 21.93 -2.44 -4.90
C THR A 222 23.04 -2.84 -3.91
N ALA A 223 24.18 -2.15 -3.93
CA ALA A 223 25.28 -2.40 -3.00
C ALA A 223 24.96 -2.02 -1.55
N ARG A 224 24.07 -1.04 -1.31
CA ARG A 224 23.53 -0.74 0.03
C ARG A 224 22.64 -1.88 0.52
N ILE A 225 21.68 -2.31 -0.30
CA ILE A 225 20.76 -3.42 -0.01
C ILE A 225 21.54 -4.73 0.22
N ALA A 226 22.64 -4.97 -0.50
CA ALA A 226 23.49 -6.14 -0.33
C ALA A 226 24.03 -6.30 1.11
N ARG A 227 24.34 -5.17 1.77
CA ARG A 227 24.89 -5.15 3.13
C ARG A 227 23.79 -5.24 4.18
N GLU A 228 22.75 -4.45 4.01
CA GLU A 228 21.68 -4.26 5.00
C GLU A 228 20.67 -5.40 4.96
N LEU A 229 20.34 -5.88 3.77
CA LEU A 229 19.31 -6.89 3.52
C LEU A 229 19.88 -8.02 2.64
N PRO A 230 20.89 -8.78 3.12
CA PRO A 230 21.59 -9.78 2.30
C PRO A 230 20.67 -10.93 1.83
N GLY A 231 19.56 -11.19 2.55
CA GLY A 231 18.52 -12.11 2.09
C GLY A 231 17.78 -11.60 0.86
N LEU A 232 17.35 -10.33 0.89
CA LEU A 232 16.65 -9.70 -0.22
C LEU A 232 17.57 -9.50 -1.43
N HIS A 233 18.85 -9.19 -1.19
CA HIS A 233 19.83 -9.05 -2.27
C HIS A 233 20.09 -10.37 -3.02
N ARG A 234 20.17 -11.51 -2.32
CA ARG A 234 20.29 -12.82 -2.98
C ARG A 234 19.09 -13.10 -3.89
N GLU A 235 17.92 -12.71 -3.43
CA GLU A 235 16.67 -12.81 -4.19
C GLU A 235 16.67 -11.90 -5.42
N MET A 236 17.09 -10.64 -5.25
CA MET A 236 17.31 -9.68 -6.33
C MET A 236 18.26 -10.25 -7.40
N GLN A 237 19.40 -10.80 -7.01
CA GLN A 237 20.34 -11.41 -7.96
C GLN A 237 19.73 -12.62 -8.69
N ARG A 238 18.93 -13.45 -8.01
CA ARG A 238 18.22 -14.59 -8.62
C ARG A 238 17.25 -14.13 -9.70
N LEU A 239 16.48 -13.07 -9.45
CA LEU A 239 15.49 -12.56 -10.41
C LEU A 239 16.15 -11.79 -11.56
N ARG A 240 17.13 -10.92 -11.28
CA ARG A 240 17.89 -10.20 -12.31
C ARG A 240 18.60 -11.14 -13.28
N ALA A 241 19.10 -12.28 -12.81
CA ALA A 241 19.72 -13.29 -13.69
C ALA A 241 18.74 -13.93 -14.68
N GLN A 242 17.43 -13.89 -14.40
CA GLN A 242 16.38 -14.41 -15.28
C GLN A 242 15.82 -13.34 -16.23
N LEU A 243 15.70 -12.10 -15.75
CA LEU A 243 15.01 -11.01 -16.45
C LEU A 243 15.95 -10.08 -17.22
N ASP A 244 17.11 -9.76 -16.64
CA ASP A 244 17.90 -8.62 -17.07
C ASP A 244 19.17 -9.05 -17.82
N PRO A 245 19.63 -8.24 -18.79
CA PRO A 245 20.90 -8.48 -19.46
C PRO A 245 22.08 -8.34 -18.49
N LYS A 246 23.19 -9.02 -18.81
CA LYS A 246 24.42 -8.89 -18.03
C LYS A 246 24.95 -7.46 -18.07
N LEU A 247 25.46 -6.99 -16.93
CA LEU A 247 26.04 -5.66 -16.80
C LEU A 247 27.24 -5.47 -17.77
N PRO A 248 27.24 -4.43 -18.62
CA PRO A 248 28.35 -4.17 -19.53
C PRO A 248 29.68 -3.93 -18.79
N PRO A 249 30.84 -4.28 -19.39
CA PRO A 249 32.15 -4.11 -18.72
C PRO A 249 32.48 -2.68 -18.30
N THR A 250 32.00 -1.67 -19.03
CA THR A 250 32.18 -0.26 -18.65
C THR A 250 31.40 0.06 -17.37
N TRP A 251 30.17 -0.41 -17.27
CA TRP A 251 29.31 -0.24 -16.09
C TRP A 251 29.75 -1.05 -14.87
N GLN A 252 30.44 -2.19 -15.05
CA GLN A 252 31.07 -2.94 -13.95
C GLN A 252 32.13 -2.10 -13.20
N ARG A 253 32.79 -1.17 -13.90
CA ARG A 253 33.76 -0.25 -13.27
C ARG A 253 33.04 0.75 -12.36
N PHE A 254 31.89 1.27 -12.80
CA PHE A 254 31.05 2.14 -11.98
C PHE A 254 30.51 1.38 -10.76
N GLU A 255 30.01 0.15 -10.97
CA GLU A 255 29.54 -0.73 -9.89
C GLU A 255 30.63 -0.92 -8.82
N THR A 256 31.88 -1.17 -9.22
CA THR A 256 32.99 -1.36 -8.28
C THR A 256 33.23 -0.13 -7.39
N VAL A 257 33.14 1.08 -7.96
CA VAL A 257 33.31 2.34 -7.21
C VAL A 257 32.11 2.58 -6.29
N LEU A 258 30.90 2.43 -6.83
CA LEU A 258 29.65 2.67 -6.11
C LEU A 258 29.33 1.60 -5.05
N ALA A 259 29.98 0.44 -5.16
CA ALA A 259 29.97 -0.59 -4.14
C ALA A 259 30.90 -0.29 -2.98
N ALA A 260 31.52 0.89 -2.84
CA ALA A 260 32.23 1.27 -1.62
C ALA A 260 31.25 1.51 -0.45
N GLU A 261 31.66 1.21 0.79
CA GLU A 261 30.80 1.35 1.98
C GLU A 261 30.37 2.79 2.25
N LYS A 262 31.22 3.76 1.90
CA LYS A 262 30.96 5.19 2.09
C LYS A 262 30.43 5.88 0.85
N ALA A 263 30.10 5.13 -0.22
CA ALA A 263 29.64 5.72 -1.47
C ALA A 263 28.33 6.52 -1.29
N THR A 264 28.34 7.79 -1.67
CA THR A 264 27.18 8.69 -1.60
C THR A 264 26.64 8.98 -3.01
N ILE A 265 25.56 9.76 -3.08
CA ILE A 265 25.06 10.30 -4.35
C ILE A 265 26.12 11.16 -5.07
N ASP A 266 27.06 11.78 -4.34
CA ASP A 266 28.12 12.59 -4.94
C ASP A 266 29.08 11.73 -5.78
N ASP A 267 29.34 10.48 -5.37
CA ASP A 267 30.12 9.54 -6.16
C ASP A 267 29.40 9.18 -7.47
N SER A 268 28.08 9.00 -7.43
CA SER A 268 27.27 8.78 -8.64
C SER A 268 27.27 10.01 -9.54
N LEU A 269 27.16 11.22 -8.98
CA LEU A 269 27.26 12.47 -9.74
C LEU A 269 28.64 12.64 -10.37
N ALA A 270 29.72 12.28 -9.66
CA ALA A 270 31.08 12.31 -10.18
C ALA A 270 31.28 11.35 -11.37
N LEU A 271 30.59 10.21 -11.38
CA LEU A 271 30.60 9.24 -12.47
C LEU A 271 29.64 9.58 -13.62
N LEU A 272 28.68 10.48 -13.40
CA LEU A 272 27.62 10.79 -14.37
C LEU A 272 28.18 11.25 -15.72
N GLY A 273 29.22 12.08 -15.73
CA GLY A 273 29.84 12.54 -16.98
C GLY A 273 30.45 11.40 -17.80
N ALA A 274 31.05 10.41 -17.14
CA ALA A 274 31.57 9.21 -17.82
C ALA A 274 30.41 8.33 -18.32
N ALA A 275 29.42 8.06 -17.48
CA ALA A 275 28.25 7.26 -17.86
C ALA A 275 27.40 7.88 -18.98
N TYR A 276 27.32 9.21 -19.04
CA TYR A 276 26.61 9.95 -20.08
C TYR A 276 27.17 9.67 -21.48
N ASN A 277 28.49 9.50 -21.57
CA ASN A 277 29.21 9.22 -22.82
C ASN A 277 29.12 7.74 -23.25
N GLU A 278 28.67 6.84 -22.37
CA GLU A 278 28.47 5.44 -22.72
C GLU A 278 27.27 5.25 -23.65
N ALA A 279 27.45 4.46 -24.71
CA ALA A 279 26.41 4.18 -25.69
C ALA A 279 25.22 3.47 -25.02
N ASP A 280 25.52 2.41 -24.26
CA ASP A 280 24.53 1.59 -23.59
C ASP A 280 24.28 2.06 -22.15
N CYS A 281 23.06 1.83 -21.66
CA CYS A 281 22.69 2.00 -20.26
C CYS A 281 21.95 0.75 -19.79
N PRO A 282 22.43 0.08 -18.73
CA PRO A 282 21.68 -0.99 -18.12
C PRO A 282 20.35 -0.43 -17.58
N GLN A 283 19.33 -1.26 -17.67
CA GLN A 283 18.04 -1.07 -17.02
C GLN A 283 17.69 -2.40 -16.37
N TRP A 284 17.21 -2.34 -15.14
CA TRP A 284 16.77 -3.52 -14.41
C TRP A 284 15.26 -3.51 -14.24
N SER A 285 14.66 -4.69 -14.30
CA SER A 285 13.22 -4.89 -14.16
C SER A 285 12.67 -4.42 -12.80
N ASP A 286 13.52 -4.31 -11.78
CA ASP A 286 13.18 -3.88 -10.42
C ASP A 286 13.48 -2.40 -10.12
N GLN A 287 14.06 -1.63 -11.05
CA GLN A 287 14.59 -0.29 -10.74
C GLN A 287 13.53 0.83 -10.61
N GLY A 288 12.30 0.60 -11.10
CA GLY A 288 11.27 1.65 -11.22
C GLY A 288 11.66 2.79 -12.17
N CYS A 289 11.06 3.96 -11.98
CA CYS A 289 11.39 5.18 -12.72
C CYS A 289 11.58 6.40 -11.82
N LEU A 290 12.32 7.39 -12.32
CA LEU A 290 12.60 8.65 -11.63
C LEU A 290 11.62 9.72 -12.11
N ARG A 291 11.00 10.45 -11.16
CA ARG A 291 10.10 11.58 -11.46
C ARG A 291 10.56 12.87 -10.76
N PRO A 292 11.54 13.59 -11.35
CA PRO A 292 12.13 14.79 -10.76
C PRO A 292 11.12 15.83 -10.26
N ASP A 293 10.11 16.12 -11.07
CA ASP A 293 9.10 17.14 -10.73
C ASP A 293 8.26 16.74 -9.51
N ALA A 294 7.88 15.46 -9.40
CA ALA A 294 7.14 14.94 -8.26
C ALA A 294 7.98 14.97 -6.98
N ILE A 295 9.26 14.58 -7.07
CA ILE A 295 10.22 14.62 -5.96
C ILE A 295 10.40 16.06 -5.47
N ALA A 296 10.63 17.01 -6.39
CA ALA A 296 10.83 18.41 -6.07
C ALA A 296 9.57 19.03 -5.43
N ALA A 297 8.39 18.75 -5.99
CA ALA A 297 7.12 19.24 -5.46
C ALA A 297 6.84 18.71 -4.05
N ALA A 298 7.03 17.40 -3.82
CA ALA A 298 6.83 16.78 -2.51
C ALA A 298 7.78 17.36 -1.45
N ARG A 299 9.07 17.48 -1.79
CA ARG A 299 10.07 18.08 -0.88
C ARG A 299 9.75 19.54 -0.56
N ALA A 300 9.46 20.35 -1.57
CA ALA A 300 9.13 21.77 -1.38
C ALA A 300 7.87 21.98 -0.52
N ALA A 301 6.84 21.16 -0.71
CA ALA A 301 5.60 21.24 0.07
C ALA A 301 5.80 20.91 1.57
N ARG A 302 6.86 20.15 1.90
CA ARG A 302 7.07 19.59 3.23
C ARG A 302 8.06 20.36 4.09
N LEU A 303 9.12 20.93 3.50
CA LEU A 303 10.25 21.53 4.22
C LEU A 303 9.83 22.54 5.30
N ASP A 304 9.00 23.52 4.95
CA ASP A 304 8.58 24.58 5.89
C ASP A 304 7.65 24.03 6.98
N LYS A 305 6.75 23.11 6.61
CA LYS A 305 5.82 22.48 7.56
C LYS A 305 6.57 21.62 8.56
N GLU A 306 7.53 20.80 8.12
CA GLU A 306 8.29 19.93 9.01
C GLU A 306 9.22 20.71 9.93
N LYS A 307 9.85 21.78 9.44
CA LYS A 307 10.61 22.70 10.29
C LYS A 307 9.74 23.22 11.43
N ALA A 308 8.58 23.77 11.09
CA ALA A 308 7.67 24.32 12.08
C ALA A 308 7.15 23.25 13.05
N ARG A 309 6.72 22.08 12.54
CA ARG A 309 6.23 20.96 13.36
C ARG A 309 7.27 20.46 14.35
N LEU A 310 8.52 20.31 13.91
CA LEU A 310 9.61 19.84 14.77
C LEU A 310 9.89 20.85 15.87
N ARG A 311 10.01 22.14 15.53
CA ARG A 311 10.25 23.20 16.52
C ARG A 311 9.13 23.32 17.55
N ILE A 312 7.87 23.16 17.15
CA ILE A 312 6.72 23.15 18.07
C ILE A 312 6.78 21.91 18.98
N LYS A 313 7.02 20.71 18.42
CA LYS A 313 7.10 19.48 19.21
C LYS A 313 8.29 19.45 20.17
N LEU A 314 9.40 20.11 19.83
CA LEU A 314 10.51 20.31 20.74
C LEU A 314 10.14 21.25 21.88
N ALA A 315 9.40 22.33 21.62
CA ALA A 315 8.91 23.22 22.68
C ALA A 315 7.99 22.48 23.67
N GLU A 316 7.00 21.73 23.15
CA GLU A 316 6.13 20.88 23.98
C GLU A 316 6.92 19.88 24.84
N LEU A 317 7.94 19.25 24.26
CA LEU A 317 8.82 18.31 24.96
C LEU A 317 9.61 18.98 26.10
N LEU A 318 10.10 20.20 25.90
CA LEU A 318 10.82 20.95 26.95
C LEU A 318 9.88 21.37 28.08
N ASP A 319 8.66 21.82 27.76
CA ASP A 319 7.64 22.18 28.75
C ASP A 319 7.25 20.98 29.61
N GLU A 320 7.01 19.81 28.97
CA GLU A 320 6.72 18.55 29.67
C GLU A 320 7.90 18.12 30.57
N HIS A 321 9.14 18.26 30.08
CA HIS A 321 10.33 17.93 30.85
C HIS A 321 10.51 18.85 32.05
N ALA A 322 10.31 20.16 31.88
CA ALA A 322 10.37 21.15 32.96
C ALA A 322 9.27 20.91 34.02
N ALA A 323 8.05 20.58 33.59
CA ALA A 323 6.94 20.26 34.50
C ALA A 323 7.16 18.96 35.29
N ALA A 324 7.95 18.01 34.77
CA ALA A 324 8.27 16.75 35.43
C ALA A 324 9.39 16.85 36.48
N GLN A 325 10.15 17.96 36.52
CA GLN A 325 11.23 18.15 37.50
C GLN A 325 10.67 18.55 38.88
N PRO A 326 11.06 17.85 39.97
CA PRO A 326 10.50 18.07 41.31
C PRO A 326 10.94 19.38 41.99
N ASP A 327 11.94 20.07 41.44
CA ASP A 327 12.41 21.37 41.92
C ASP A 327 12.63 22.25 40.68
N PRO A 328 11.78 23.26 40.40
CA PRO A 328 11.98 24.13 39.26
C PRO A 328 13.24 24.95 39.54
N GLN A 329 14.39 24.50 39.03
CA GLN A 329 15.62 25.27 39.06
C GLN A 329 15.31 26.65 38.46
N ALA A 330 15.73 27.69 39.17
CA ALA A 330 15.65 29.07 38.71
C ALA A 330 16.19 29.14 37.27
N ALA A 331 15.35 29.65 36.35
CA ALA A 331 15.63 29.73 34.92
C ALA A 331 17.11 30.09 34.69
N ALA A 332 17.87 29.14 34.14
CA ALA A 332 19.24 29.40 33.75
C ALA A 332 19.23 30.56 32.74
N GLU A 333 20.14 31.52 32.91
CA GLU A 333 20.25 32.68 32.00
C GLU A 333 20.70 32.26 30.59
N THR A 334 21.15 31.02 30.41
CA THR A 334 21.51 30.41 29.14
C THR A 334 20.35 29.60 28.54
N PRO A 335 20.06 29.75 27.23
CA PRO A 335 19.10 28.88 26.55
C PRO A 335 19.57 27.43 26.62
N SER A 336 18.67 26.52 26.95
CA SER A 336 18.97 25.08 26.96
C SER A 336 19.42 24.60 25.59
N GLU A 337 20.48 23.80 25.56
CA GLU A 337 21.08 23.30 24.33
C GLU A 337 20.53 21.90 24.01
N LEU A 338 19.84 21.80 22.87
CA LEU A 338 19.34 20.54 22.33
C LEU A 338 20.31 20.02 21.27
N GLU A 339 20.87 18.84 21.51
CA GLU A 339 21.66 18.12 20.52
C GLU A 339 20.94 16.83 20.09
N VAL A 340 21.05 16.52 18.80
CA VAL A 340 20.48 15.30 18.23
C VAL A 340 21.58 14.56 17.49
N THR A 341 21.80 13.30 17.87
CA THR A 341 22.76 12.43 17.19
C THR A 341 22.03 11.25 16.51
N PRO A 342 22.20 11.07 15.19
CA PRO A 342 21.61 9.92 14.50
C PRO A 342 22.36 8.65 14.87
N ARG A 343 21.62 7.57 15.13
CA ARG A 343 22.16 6.20 15.26
C ARG A 343 21.67 5.36 14.10
N ASP A 344 22.57 4.60 13.51
CA ASP A 344 22.26 3.66 12.44
C ASP A 344 22.78 2.29 12.83
N GLU A 345 21.91 1.44 13.37
CA GLU A 345 22.25 0.10 13.83
C GLU A 345 21.43 -0.93 13.07
N ASN A 346 22.11 -1.83 12.33
CA ASN A 346 21.47 -2.89 11.53
C ASN A 346 20.40 -2.35 10.54
N GLY A 347 20.63 -1.18 9.95
CA GLY A 347 19.73 -0.53 9.00
C GLY A 347 18.54 0.19 9.65
N GLN A 348 18.42 0.18 10.98
CA GLN A 348 17.42 0.95 11.71
C GLN A 348 17.97 2.33 12.05
N LEU A 349 17.35 3.36 11.48
CA LEU A 349 17.65 4.75 11.80
C LEU A 349 16.94 5.16 13.10
N GLY A 350 17.72 5.56 14.10
CA GLY A 350 17.27 6.12 15.37
C GLY A 350 17.94 7.45 15.67
N PHE A 351 17.53 8.07 16.77
CA PHE A 351 18.07 9.35 17.22
C PHE A 351 18.19 9.35 18.73
N ASP A 352 19.35 9.77 19.25
CA ASP A 352 19.45 10.22 20.62
C ASP A 352 19.26 11.71 20.67
N ILE A 353 18.58 12.16 21.72
CA ILE A 353 18.44 13.57 22.02
C ILE A 353 19.02 13.82 23.41
N THR A 354 19.86 14.83 23.51
CA THR A 354 20.39 15.34 24.78
C THR A 354 19.92 16.77 24.98
N LEU A 355 19.58 17.08 26.23
CA LEU A 355 19.26 18.42 26.71
C LEU A 355 20.30 18.77 27.78
N ASP A 356 21.15 19.76 27.51
CA ASP A 356 22.24 20.16 28.41
C ASP A 356 23.08 18.93 28.88
N ASP A 357 23.53 18.11 27.91
CA ASP A 357 24.24 16.83 28.08
C ASP A 357 23.45 15.68 28.77
N ALA A 358 22.18 15.89 29.15
CA ALA A 358 21.34 14.87 29.75
C ALA A 358 20.47 14.15 28.69
N PRO A 359 20.49 12.82 28.60
CA PRO A 359 19.70 12.08 27.61
C PRO A 359 18.20 12.17 27.92
N ILE A 360 17.41 12.48 26.89
CA ILE A 360 15.95 12.51 26.93
C ILE A 360 15.37 11.54 25.91
N ALA A 361 14.29 10.83 26.27
CA ALA A 361 13.64 9.88 25.38
C ALA A 361 12.67 10.63 24.44
N PRO A 362 12.89 10.62 23.11
CA PRO A 362 11.99 11.32 22.19
C PRO A 362 10.63 10.63 22.06
N PRO A 363 9.52 11.38 22.19
CA PRO A 363 8.20 10.95 21.79
C PRO A 363 8.18 10.53 20.31
N ASP A 364 7.27 9.63 19.96
CA ASP A 364 7.19 9.08 18.60
C ASP A 364 7.00 10.17 17.53
N GLY A 365 6.24 11.23 17.83
CA GLY A 365 6.07 12.37 16.93
C GLY A 365 7.37 13.12 16.62
N VAL A 366 8.23 13.32 17.62
CA VAL A 366 9.57 13.96 17.44
C VAL A 366 10.47 13.03 16.63
N ARG A 367 10.49 11.73 16.95
CA ARG A 367 11.30 10.74 16.23
C ARG A 367 10.94 10.65 14.75
N GLN A 368 9.65 10.69 14.41
CA GLN A 368 9.17 10.68 13.02
C GLN A 368 9.60 11.94 12.26
N LEU A 369 9.52 13.11 12.88
CA LEU A 369 9.94 14.37 12.26
C LEU A 369 11.46 14.40 12.05
N LEU A 370 12.25 13.98 13.05
CA LEU A 370 13.71 13.86 12.91
C LEU A 370 14.11 12.89 11.80
N THR A 371 13.43 11.73 11.72
CA THR A 371 13.61 10.77 10.62
C THR A 371 13.36 11.44 9.27
N SER A 372 12.28 12.20 9.15
CA SER A 372 11.93 12.87 7.90
C SER A 372 12.95 13.92 7.47
N VAL A 373 13.33 14.80 8.40
CA VAL A 373 14.34 15.84 8.18
C VAL A 373 15.68 15.22 7.81
N TYR A 374 16.12 14.19 8.54
CA TYR A 374 17.37 13.48 8.22
C TYR A 374 17.35 12.85 6.82
N LEU A 375 16.21 12.30 6.38
CA LEU A 375 16.10 11.73 5.04
C LEU A 375 16.27 12.80 3.94
N ASP A 376 15.81 14.02 4.17
CA ASP A 376 15.93 15.14 3.22
C ASP A 376 17.30 15.81 3.19
N PHE A 377 17.98 15.89 4.34
CA PHE A 377 19.23 16.66 4.45
C PHE A 377 20.46 15.77 4.65
N GLY A 378 20.30 14.57 5.22
CA GLY A 378 21.41 13.71 5.64
C GLY A 378 22.00 14.07 7.00
N GLU A 379 21.52 15.16 7.60
CA GLU A 379 21.82 15.66 8.94
C GLU A 379 20.58 16.39 9.48
N ILE A 380 20.58 16.76 10.76
CA ILE A 380 19.54 17.62 11.32
C ILE A 380 20.10 19.04 11.35
N PRO A 381 19.56 19.99 10.56
CA PRO A 381 20.09 21.35 10.55
C PRO A 381 19.96 21.99 11.95
N PRO A 382 20.98 22.71 12.47
CA PRO A 382 20.94 23.27 13.82
C PRO A 382 19.74 24.20 14.07
N GLU A 383 19.30 24.93 13.04
CA GLU A 383 18.13 25.82 13.14
C GLU A 383 16.78 25.09 13.28
N TYR A 384 16.75 23.77 13.08
CA TYR A 384 15.57 22.92 13.35
C TYR A 384 15.50 22.48 14.81
N LEU A 385 16.62 22.56 15.54
CA LEU A 385 16.72 22.17 16.95
C LEU A 385 16.40 23.31 17.92
N VAL A 386 16.20 24.52 17.40
CA VAL A 386 15.75 25.67 18.20
C VAL A 386 14.26 25.55 18.43
N PRO A 387 13.77 25.43 19.68
CA PRO A 387 12.33 25.37 19.96
C PRO A 387 11.57 26.56 19.36
N ALA A 388 10.29 26.37 19.07
CA ALA A 388 9.43 27.46 18.64
C ALA A 388 9.23 28.46 19.79
N GLY A 389 9.35 29.76 19.52
CA GLY A 389 8.96 30.79 20.49
C GLY A 389 7.45 30.93 20.62
N ASP A 390 7.00 31.50 21.74
CA ASP A 390 5.57 31.80 21.98
C ASP A 390 4.95 32.59 20.82
N GLY A 391 3.97 31.97 20.16
CA GLY A 391 3.24 32.58 19.04
C GLY A 391 4.05 32.73 17.73
N GLU A 392 5.26 32.16 17.63
CA GLU A 392 6.06 32.18 16.40
C GLU A 392 5.36 31.45 15.25
N TYR A 393 4.66 30.36 15.58
CA TYR A 393 3.87 29.57 14.64
C TYR A 393 2.42 29.53 15.09
N ASP A 394 1.50 29.60 14.11
CA ASP A 394 0.09 29.26 14.31
C ASP A 394 -0.06 27.74 14.19
N PRO A 395 -0.32 26.99 15.29
CA PRO A 395 -0.45 25.54 15.25
C PRO A 395 -1.50 25.07 14.23
N ASN A 396 -2.53 25.90 13.99
CA ASN A 396 -3.62 25.60 13.06
C ASN A 396 -3.18 25.62 11.59
N ARG A 397 -2.05 26.27 11.28
CA ARG A 397 -1.49 26.34 9.91
C ARG A 397 -0.38 25.32 9.67
N VAL A 398 0.22 24.82 10.75
CA VAL A 398 1.43 23.98 10.70
C VAL A 398 1.06 22.50 10.80
N PHE A 399 0.21 22.14 11.75
CA PHE A 399 -0.35 20.80 11.81
C PHE A 399 -1.54 20.75 10.86
N ASP A 400 -1.65 19.67 10.09
CA ASP A 400 -2.87 19.43 9.34
C ASP A 400 -3.97 19.19 10.38
N GLN A 401 -4.82 20.19 10.61
CA GLN A 401 -5.98 20.00 11.46
C GLN A 401 -6.90 19.03 10.73
N PRO A 402 -7.44 18.01 11.42
CA PRO A 402 -8.66 17.42 10.92
C PRO A 402 -9.67 18.57 10.90
N ASP A 403 -10.06 19.00 9.69
CA ASP A 403 -11.12 19.98 9.52
C ASP A 403 -12.31 19.55 10.37
N ASP A 404 -12.97 20.50 11.05
CA ASP A 404 -14.13 20.20 11.88
C ASP A 404 -15.09 19.31 11.07
N PRO A 405 -15.33 18.05 11.48
CA PRO A 405 -16.14 17.12 10.71
C PRO A 405 -17.57 17.63 10.46
N ASP A 406 -18.03 18.60 11.25
CA ASP A 406 -19.33 19.27 11.07
C ASP A 406 -19.27 20.51 10.15
N ALA A 407 -18.10 21.14 9.96
CA ALA A 407 -17.92 22.36 9.16
C ALA A 407 -17.72 22.08 7.65
N VAL A 408 -17.32 20.87 7.27
CA VAL A 408 -17.04 20.50 5.86
C VAL A 408 -18.31 20.51 4.98
N TRP A 409 -19.50 20.43 5.57
CA TRP A 409 -20.78 20.60 4.85
C TRP A 409 -21.02 22.04 4.34
N GLN A 410 -20.12 22.98 4.65
CA GLN A 410 -20.21 24.39 4.25
C GLN A 410 -19.20 24.79 3.15
N GLY A 411 -18.25 23.92 2.78
CA GLY A 411 -17.17 24.19 1.83
C GLY A 411 -17.19 23.34 0.56
N THR A 412 -16.40 23.72 -0.45
CA THR A 412 -16.35 23.11 -1.80
C THR A 412 -15.40 21.90 -1.89
N TYR A 413 -14.71 21.53 -0.80
CA TYR A 413 -13.72 20.45 -0.78
C TYR A 413 -14.07 19.44 0.33
N HIS A 414 -14.53 18.25 -0.07
CA HIS A 414 -15.01 17.20 0.83
C HIS A 414 -13.95 16.14 1.17
N GLU A 415 -12.66 16.40 0.91
CA GLU A 415 -11.59 15.38 1.02
C GLU A 415 -10.50 15.73 2.05
N HIS A 416 -10.42 16.99 2.50
CA HIS A 416 -9.45 17.38 3.52
C HIS A 416 -9.85 16.81 4.91
N GLY A 417 -8.85 16.30 5.64
CA GLY A 417 -9.01 15.73 6.98
C GLY A 417 -9.70 14.37 7.06
N ALA A 418 -9.94 13.69 5.94
CA ALA A 418 -10.64 12.42 5.90
C ALA A 418 -9.78 11.26 5.38
N GLU A 419 -9.99 10.07 5.93
CA GLU A 419 -9.42 8.83 5.41
C GLU A 419 -10.37 8.21 4.39
N LEU A 420 -9.85 7.87 3.21
CA LEU A 420 -10.64 7.27 2.14
C LEU A 420 -10.61 5.75 2.26
N TYR A 421 -11.78 5.14 2.28
CA TYR A 421 -11.95 3.69 2.37
C TYR A 421 -12.57 3.12 1.09
N PRO A 422 -12.16 1.90 0.72
CA PRO A 422 -12.85 1.17 -0.33
C PRO A 422 -14.26 0.78 0.13
N GLU A 423 -15.27 1.01 -0.73
CA GLU A 423 -16.66 0.62 -0.46
C GLU A 423 -17.04 -0.59 -1.31
N TRP A 424 -17.64 -1.62 -0.71
CA TRP A 424 -18.10 -2.78 -1.47
C TRP A 424 -19.32 -2.43 -2.33
N ASP A 425 -19.20 -2.56 -3.64
CA ASP A 425 -20.33 -2.37 -4.55
C ASP A 425 -20.97 -3.72 -4.90
N HIS A 426 -22.22 -3.90 -4.51
CA HIS A 426 -22.98 -5.13 -4.79
C HIS A 426 -23.24 -5.36 -6.29
N GLY A 427 -23.42 -4.32 -7.10
CA GLY A 427 -23.60 -4.46 -8.55
C GLY A 427 -22.30 -4.86 -9.25
N ARG A 428 -21.21 -4.16 -8.92
CA ARG A 428 -19.87 -4.38 -9.48
C ARG A 428 -19.20 -5.64 -8.92
N GLN A 429 -19.61 -6.12 -7.74
CA GLN A 429 -18.98 -7.25 -7.00
C GLN A 429 -17.49 -7.04 -6.73
N HIS A 430 -17.08 -5.79 -6.56
CA HIS A 430 -15.72 -5.34 -6.27
C HIS A 430 -15.79 -4.03 -5.49
N TYR A 431 -14.68 -3.67 -4.83
CA TYR A 431 -14.59 -2.44 -4.06
C TYR A 431 -14.41 -1.21 -4.94
N ARG A 432 -15.24 -0.17 -4.78
CA ARG A 432 -14.94 1.16 -5.31
C ARG A 432 -13.82 1.79 -4.49
N LYS A 433 -12.68 2.04 -5.14
CA LYS A 433 -11.51 2.65 -4.49
C LYS A 433 -11.82 4.09 -4.08
N ASN A 434 -11.39 4.46 -2.88
CA ASN A 434 -11.47 5.82 -2.35
C ASN A 434 -12.90 6.41 -2.34
N TRP A 435 -13.93 5.56 -2.25
CA TRP A 435 -15.32 5.98 -2.40
C TRP A 435 -15.94 6.48 -1.09
N CYS A 436 -15.58 5.85 0.02
CA CYS A 436 -16.09 6.21 1.33
C CYS A 436 -15.14 7.17 2.04
N VAL A 437 -15.68 8.28 2.53
CA VAL A 437 -14.93 9.29 3.26
C VAL A 437 -15.17 9.08 4.76
N MET A 438 -14.20 8.48 5.45
CA MET A 438 -14.23 8.30 6.91
C MET A 438 -13.63 9.52 7.59
N ARG A 439 -14.37 10.07 8.55
CA ARG A 439 -13.88 11.13 9.44
C ARG A 439 -13.98 10.66 10.87
N GLU A 440 -12.86 10.63 11.56
CA GLU A 440 -12.85 10.38 12.98
C GLU A 440 -13.31 11.65 13.71
N LYS A 441 -14.31 11.52 14.57
CA LYS A 441 -14.82 12.61 15.40
C LYS A 441 -14.57 12.27 16.86
N THR A 442 -13.76 13.08 17.52
CA THR A 442 -13.64 13.00 18.99
C THR A 442 -14.95 13.47 19.61
N VAL A 443 -15.71 12.53 20.17
CA VAL A 443 -16.93 12.84 20.92
C VAL A 443 -16.57 12.99 22.38
N THR A 444 -16.69 14.20 22.92
CA THR A 444 -16.54 14.42 24.37
C THR A 444 -17.62 13.63 25.11
N PRO A 445 -17.25 12.71 26.02
CA PRO A 445 -18.22 11.90 26.72
C PRO A 445 -19.13 12.78 27.58
N VAL A 446 -20.44 12.69 27.34
CA VAL A 446 -21.46 13.31 28.19
C VAL A 446 -21.91 12.27 29.21
N HIS A 447 -21.65 12.53 30.49
CA HIS A 447 -22.08 11.65 31.59
C HIS A 447 -23.49 12.05 32.08
N ASP A 448 -24.49 11.91 31.21
CA ASP A 448 -25.90 12.13 31.57
C ASP A 448 -26.61 10.83 32.03
N SER A 449 -27.89 10.95 32.38
CA SER A 449 -28.73 9.80 32.74
C SER A 449 -29.34 9.09 31.53
N PHE A 450 -29.11 9.57 30.30
CA PHE A 450 -29.83 9.13 29.10
C PHE A 450 -29.71 7.63 28.86
N TYR A 451 -28.50 7.06 29.00
CA TYR A 451 -28.31 5.63 28.80
C TYR A 451 -29.03 4.80 29.88
N ARG A 452 -29.05 5.26 31.14
CA ARG A 452 -29.74 4.59 32.26
C ARG A 452 -31.24 4.61 32.05
N ASP A 453 -31.78 5.77 31.68
CA ASP A 453 -33.20 5.99 31.44
C ASP A 453 -33.67 5.19 30.22
N THR A 454 -32.87 5.13 29.16
CA THR A 454 -33.12 4.33 27.96
C THR A 454 -33.10 2.83 28.26
N LEU A 455 -32.10 2.35 29.02
CA LEU A 455 -32.04 0.94 29.46
C LEU A 455 -33.22 0.57 30.36
N ALA A 456 -33.65 1.46 31.25
CA ALA A 456 -34.83 1.25 32.09
C ALA A 456 -36.12 1.18 31.25
N LYS A 457 -36.30 2.14 30.33
CA LYS A 457 -37.45 2.20 29.41
C LYS A 457 -37.54 0.96 28.51
N HIS A 458 -36.40 0.47 28.02
CA HIS A 458 -36.33 -0.68 27.10
C HIS A 458 -35.91 -1.99 27.79
N ALA A 459 -36.03 -2.08 29.11
CA ALA A 459 -35.59 -3.24 29.89
C ALA A 459 -36.18 -4.58 29.39
N GLY A 460 -37.44 -4.56 28.93
CA GLY A 460 -38.09 -5.72 28.32
C GLY A 460 -37.43 -6.19 27.03
N VAL A 461 -37.05 -5.26 26.15
CA VAL A 461 -36.35 -5.53 24.88
C VAL A 461 -34.94 -6.07 25.16
N VAL A 462 -34.22 -5.46 26.10
CA VAL A 462 -32.89 -5.93 26.55
C VAL A 462 -32.98 -7.36 27.09
N LYS A 463 -34.00 -7.68 27.90
CA LYS A 463 -34.21 -9.04 28.42
C LYS A 463 -34.48 -10.07 27.32
N HIS A 464 -35.22 -9.67 26.28
CA HIS A 464 -35.50 -10.53 25.12
C HIS A 464 -34.26 -10.73 24.24
N LEU A 465 -33.50 -9.66 23.98
CA LEU A 465 -32.22 -9.71 23.28
C LEU A 465 -31.21 -10.59 24.03
N ARG A 466 -31.09 -10.44 25.36
CA ARG A 466 -30.26 -11.33 26.18
C ARG A 466 -30.72 -12.78 26.04
N ARG A 467 -32.03 -13.08 26.17
CA ARG A 467 -32.52 -14.46 25.96
C ARG A 467 -32.22 -15.01 24.58
N LYS A 468 -32.33 -14.20 23.52
CA LYS A 468 -32.00 -14.61 22.16
C LYS A 468 -30.51 -14.83 21.98
N PHE A 469 -29.66 -13.95 22.50
CA PHE A 469 -28.20 -14.12 22.46
C PHE A 469 -27.74 -15.28 23.34
N GLU A 470 -28.36 -15.52 24.49
CA GLU A 470 -28.12 -16.72 25.30
C GLU A 470 -28.57 -18.00 24.59
N ALA A 471 -29.63 -17.94 23.79
CA ALA A 471 -30.08 -19.08 22.98
C ALA A 471 -29.28 -19.28 21.69
N LEU A 472 -28.66 -18.22 21.16
CA LEU A 472 -27.77 -18.23 19.98
C LEU A 472 -26.30 -18.45 20.36
N ARG A 473 -25.97 -18.24 21.62
CA ARG A 473 -24.73 -18.69 22.22
C ARG A 473 -24.86 -20.20 22.32
N ASP A 474 -24.61 -20.87 21.20
CA ASP A 474 -24.12 -22.24 21.20
C ASP A 474 -22.93 -22.22 22.16
N GLU A 475 -23.16 -22.60 23.41
CA GLU A 475 -22.06 -23.00 24.25
C GLU A 475 -21.46 -24.20 23.52
N ASN A 476 -20.26 -24.05 22.95
CA ASN A 476 -19.37 -25.17 22.65
C ASN A 476 -19.10 -25.87 23.98
N ARG A 477 -20.08 -26.65 24.43
CA ARG A 477 -20.09 -27.28 25.73
C ARG A 477 -19.70 -28.72 25.45
N LEU A 478 -18.43 -28.99 25.74
CA LEU A 478 -17.85 -30.31 25.60
C LEU A 478 -18.68 -31.33 26.39
N ASP A 479 -19.46 -32.12 25.66
CA ASP A 479 -20.22 -33.21 26.24
C ASP A 479 -19.25 -34.36 26.48
N LYS A 480 -18.89 -34.53 27.76
CA LYS A 480 -17.97 -35.57 28.27
C LYS A 480 -18.67 -36.93 28.40
N ARG A 481 -17.87 -38.01 28.50
CA ARG A 481 -18.34 -39.40 28.67
C ARG A 481 -19.38 -39.83 27.62
N GLN A 482 -19.09 -39.59 26.34
CA GLN A 482 -19.91 -40.04 25.22
C GLN A 482 -19.35 -41.34 24.63
N THR A 483 -20.22 -42.15 24.03
CA THR A 483 -19.81 -43.41 23.38
C THR A 483 -19.08 -43.18 22.05
N GLN A 484 -19.24 -42.01 21.44
CA GLN A 484 -18.59 -41.59 20.21
C GLN A 484 -18.38 -40.06 20.24
N GLY A 485 -17.26 -39.58 19.71
CA GLY A 485 -16.92 -38.16 19.71
C GLY A 485 -15.62 -37.86 18.96
N ASP A 486 -15.31 -36.58 18.83
CA ASP A 486 -14.19 -36.08 18.01
C ASP A 486 -12.84 -36.26 18.72
N GLU A 487 -12.84 -36.28 20.07
CA GLU A 487 -11.66 -36.48 20.91
C GLU A 487 -11.91 -37.47 22.06
N ILE A 488 -10.83 -37.95 22.70
CA ILE A 488 -10.90 -38.90 23.82
C ILE A 488 -11.04 -38.14 25.15
N ASP A 489 -12.01 -38.54 25.96
CA ASP A 489 -12.17 -38.06 27.34
C ASP A 489 -11.19 -38.82 28.24
N LEU A 490 -10.03 -38.22 28.50
CA LEU A 490 -8.97 -38.82 29.31
C LEU A 490 -9.45 -39.20 30.71
N ASP A 491 -10.33 -38.41 31.33
CA ASP A 491 -10.87 -38.70 32.67
C ASP A 491 -11.71 -39.99 32.64
N ALA A 492 -12.58 -40.12 31.63
CA ALA A 492 -13.43 -41.29 31.45
C ALA A 492 -12.61 -42.55 31.11
N LEU A 493 -11.55 -42.40 30.31
CA LEU A 493 -10.66 -43.50 29.95
C LEU A 493 -9.84 -44.00 31.14
N ILE A 494 -9.31 -43.09 31.95
CA ILE A 494 -8.57 -43.45 33.17
C ILE A 494 -9.48 -44.22 34.14
N GLU A 495 -10.71 -43.74 34.33
CA GLU A 495 -11.71 -44.40 35.19
C GLU A 495 -12.09 -45.79 34.64
N ALA A 496 -12.38 -45.90 33.34
CA ALA A 496 -12.73 -47.18 32.71
C ALA A 496 -11.59 -48.20 32.76
N LEU A 497 -10.33 -47.76 32.61
CA LEU A 497 -9.15 -48.64 32.74
C LEU A 497 -8.90 -49.06 34.19
N ALA A 498 -9.19 -48.19 35.17
CA ALA A 498 -9.12 -48.54 36.58
C ALA A 498 -10.19 -49.57 36.94
N ASP A 499 -11.45 -49.36 36.52
CA ASP A 499 -12.55 -50.30 36.72
C ASP A 499 -12.27 -51.67 36.06
N ALA A 500 -11.74 -51.68 34.84
CA ALA A 500 -11.34 -52.92 34.16
C ALA A 500 -10.25 -53.69 34.91
N ARG A 501 -9.30 -52.99 35.52
CA ARG A 501 -8.25 -53.61 36.36
C ARG A 501 -8.79 -54.20 37.65
N ASP A 502 -9.84 -53.60 38.20
CA ASP A 502 -10.55 -54.10 39.39
C ASP A 502 -11.60 -55.19 39.04
N GLY A 503 -11.64 -55.64 37.77
CA GLY A 503 -12.51 -56.73 37.31
C GLY A 503 -13.94 -56.33 36.98
N ARG A 504 -14.23 -55.03 36.88
CA ARG A 504 -15.53 -54.49 36.44
C ARG A 504 -15.56 -54.33 34.92
N GLU A 505 -16.76 -54.24 34.37
CA GLU A 505 -16.95 -54.03 32.94
C GLU A 505 -16.51 -52.63 32.53
N MET A 506 -15.70 -52.53 31.47
CA MET A 506 -15.16 -51.28 30.98
C MET A 506 -16.25 -50.47 30.26
N SER A 507 -16.45 -49.22 30.69
CA SER A 507 -17.38 -48.30 30.03
C SER A 507 -16.91 -47.95 28.61
N ASP A 508 -17.84 -47.93 27.66
CA ASP A 508 -17.61 -47.53 26.26
C ASP A 508 -17.74 -46.01 26.03
N ARG A 509 -18.08 -45.27 27.09
CA ARG A 509 -18.28 -43.82 27.10
C ARG A 509 -16.98 -43.04 27.25
N LEU A 510 -16.10 -43.14 26.27
CA LEU A 510 -14.70 -42.70 26.34
C LEU A 510 -14.38 -41.40 25.58
N PHE A 511 -15.38 -40.74 25.00
CA PHE A 511 -15.17 -39.65 24.05
C PHE A 511 -15.82 -38.34 24.50
N VAL A 512 -15.31 -37.24 23.94
CA VAL A 512 -15.87 -35.88 24.05
C VAL A 512 -16.42 -35.47 22.69
N ARG A 513 -17.57 -34.79 22.69
CA ARG A 513 -18.18 -34.22 21.49
C ARG A 513 -18.34 -32.70 21.66
N LEU A 514 -17.96 -31.95 20.62
CA LEU A 514 -18.01 -30.49 20.57
C LEU A 514 -19.43 -29.96 20.35
#